data_AF-A0A090STT7-F1
#
_entry.id   AF-A0A090STT7-F1
#
_cell.length_a   1.000
_cell.length_b   1.000
_cell.length_c   1.000
_cell.angle_alpha   90.00
_cell.angle_beta   90.00
_cell.angle_gamma   90.00
#
_symmetry.space_group_name_H-M   'P 1'
#
loop_
_entity.id
_entity.type
_entity.pdbx_description
1 polymer ?
#
loop_
_entity_poly.entity_id
_entity_poly.type
_entity_poly.pdbx_seq_one_letter_code
_entity_poly.pdbx_strand_id
1 'polypeptide(L)'
;MGMITGLFTSSDRAEKRYQGFKYGLAQHDIQIKTLLEVPLSKLDSFGESETEAMKAKGAPTVWFCSNDLLALKAINAFQSMGLRVPQDVSIIGFDGMS
;
A
#
# COMPACT_ATOMS: atom_id res chain seq x y z
N MET A 1 -2.38 7.35 7.23
CA MET A 1 -1.63 6.73 6.12
C MET A 1 -2.24 5.38 5.78
N GLY A 2 -1.99 4.84 4.60
CA GLY A 2 -2.43 3.50 4.19
C GLY A 2 -1.27 2.53 4.03
N MET A 3 -1.55 1.24 4.05
CA MET A 3 -0.58 0.20 3.70
C MET A 3 -1.15 -0.76 2.68
N ILE A 4 -0.32 -1.13 1.70
CA ILE A 4 -0.57 -2.21 0.75
C ILE A 4 0.44 -3.31 1.05
N THR A 5 -0.02 -4.52 1.29
CA THR A 5 0.83 -5.64 1.70
C THR A 5 0.45 -6.93 0.99
N GLY A 6 1.37 -7.89 0.91
CA GLY A 6 1.01 -9.27 0.58
C GLY A 6 0.13 -9.87 1.68
N LEU A 7 -0.65 -10.90 1.34
CA LEU A 7 -1.44 -11.67 2.32
C LEU A 7 -0.56 -12.13 3.49
N PHE A 8 -0.99 -11.86 4.72
CA PHE A 8 -0.24 -12.29 5.91
C PHE A 8 -0.15 -13.81 6.01
N THR A 9 -1.20 -14.52 5.60
CA THR A 9 -1.25 -15.99 5.57
C THR A 9 -0.23 -16.62 4.63
N SER A 10 0.29 -15.84 3.66
CA SER A 10 1.20 -16.34 2.63
C SER A 10 2.64 -15.84 2.81
N SER A 11 2.91 -14.98 3.81
CA SER A 11 4.21 -14.33 3.94
C SER A 11 4.48 -13.76 5.34
N ASP A 12 5.39 -14.39 6.09
CA ASP A 12 5.92 -13.85 7.34
C ASP A 12 6.58 -12.47 7.16
N ARG A 13 7.10 -12.19 5.96
CA ARG A 13 7.70 -10.89 5.64
C ARG A 13 6.65 -9.79 5.59
N ALA A 14 5.47 -10.09 5.04
CA ALA A 14 4.35 -9.14 4.99
C ALA A 14 3.90 -8.78 6.41
N GLU A 15 3.71 -9.77 7.27
CA GLU A 15 3.31 -9.59 8.66
C GLU A 15 4.35 -8.74 9.43
N LYS A 16 5.63 -9.11 9.36
CA LYS A 16 6.71 -8.36 10.04
C LYS A 16 6.78 -6.90 9.59
N ARG A 17 6.62 -6.64 8.28
CA ARG A 17 6.63 -5.26 7.74
C ARG A 17 5.41 -4.48 8.21
N TYR A 18 4.24 -5.11 8.29
CA TYR A 18 3.04 -4.49 8.85
C TYR A 18 3.22 -4.12 10.32
N GLN A 19 3.77 -5.03 11.14
CA GLN A 19 4.04 -4.74 12.55
C GLN A 19 5.04 -3.59 12.72
N GLY A 20 6.12 -3.57 11.92
CA GLY A 20 7.07 -2.47 11.92
C GLY A 20 6.45 -1.12 11.52
N PHE A 21 5.62 -1.12 10.47
CA PHE A 21 4.89 0.07 10.03
C PHE A 21 3.94 0.58 11.12
N LYS A 22 3.13 -0.32 11.70
CA LYS A 22 2.19 0.00 12.78
C LYS A 22 2.92 0.55 14.02
N TYR A 23 4.04 -0.07 14.39
CA TYR A 23 4.87 0.40 15.50
C TYR A 23 5.39 1.82 15.25
N GLY A 24 5.92 2.11 14.06
CA GLY A 24 6.41 3.44 13.70
C GLY A 24 5.32 4.50 13.71
N LEU A 25 4.12 4.19 13.19
CA LEU A 25 2.98 5.11 13.25
C LEU A 25 2.56 5.42 14.69
N ALA A 26 2.56 4.40 15.56
CA ALA A 26 2.18 4.56 16.96
C ALA A 26 3.13 5.47 17.75
N GLN A 27 4.42 5.58 17.35
CA GLN A 27 5.36 6.53 17.97
C GLN A 27 4.99 8.00 17.74
N HIS A 28 4.07 8.27 16.80
CA HIS A 28 3.62 9.60 16.43
C HIS A 28 2.11 9.78 16.56
N ASP A 29 1.43 8.86 17.29
CA ASP A 29 -0.03 8.85 17.48
C ASP A 29 -0.82 8.82 16.15
N ILE A 30 -0.24 8.24 15.10
CA ILE A 30 -0.89 8.11 13.79
C ILE A 30 -1.60 6.76 13.71
N GLN A 31 -2.87 6.78 13.30
CA GLN A 31 -3.60 5.55 12.98
C GLN A 31 -3.54 5.22 11.49
N ILE A 32 -3.49 3.92 11.19
CA ILE A 32 -3.65 3.44 9.82
C ILE A 32 -5.11 3.67 9.38
N LYS A 33 -5.29 4.31 8.22
CA LYS A 33 -6.62 4.57 7.66
C LYS A 33 -7.12 3.41 6.80
N THR A 34 -6.20 2.73 6.11
CA THR A 34 -6.54 1.65 5.18
C THR A 34 -5.41 0.64 5.14
N LEU A 35 -5.76 -0.64 5.22
CA LEU A 35 -4.86 -1.77 5.03
C LEU A 35 -5.41 -2.64 3.90
N LEU A 36 -4.62 -2.82 2.84
CA LEU A 36 -4.98 -3.67 1.72
C LEU A 36 -4.04 -4.87 1.68
N GLU A 37 -4.59 -6.06 1.90
CA GLU A 37 -3.88 -7.33 1.69
C GLU A 37 -4.14 -7.84 0.27
N VAL A 38 -3.09 -8.00 -0.52
CA VAL A 38 -3.17 -8.35 -1.94
C VAL A 38 -2.48 -9.69 -2.18
N PRO A 39 -3.15 -10.65 -2.83
CA PRO A 39 -2.51 -11.91 -3.22
C PRO A 39 -1.38 -11.68 -4.21
N LEU A 40 -0.20 -12.27 -3.96
CA LEU A 40 0.91 -12.28 -4.93
C LEU A 40 0.58 -13.11 -6.19
N SER A 41 -0.55 -13.81 -6.24
CA SER A 41 -1.04 -14.42 -7.47
C SER A 41 -1.84 -13.44 -8.35
N LYS A 42 -2.34 -12.33 -7.78
CA LYS A 42 -3.04 -11.25 -8.49
C LYS A 42 -2.09 -10.09 -8.82
N LEU A 43 -0.90 -10.44 -9.29
CA LEU A 43 0.15 -9.45 -9.55
C LEU A 43 -0.08 -8.67 -10.85
N ASP A 44 -1.06 -9.01 -11.68
CA ASP A 44 -1.26 -8.31 -12.95
C ASP A 44 -1.99 -6.96 -12.78
N SER A 45 -2.90 -6.86 -11.80
CA SER A 45 -3.59 -5.63 -11.45
C SER A 45 -4.25 -5.70 -10.07
N PHE A 46 -4.48 -4.53 -9.45
CA PHE A 46 -5.41 -4.45 -8.32
C PHE A 46 -6.82 -4.78 -8.79
N GLY A 47 -7.54 -5.57 -7.99
CA GLY A 47 -8.94 -5.88 -8.26
C GLY A 47 -9.87 -4.68 -8.02
N GLU A 48 -11.15 -4.92 -8.24
CA GLU A 48 -12.21 -3.94 -8.02
C GLU A 48 -12.24 -3.48 -6.56
N SER A 49 -12.21 -4.41 -5.60
CA SER A 49 -12.24 -4.11 -4.16
C SER A 49 -11.09 -3.22 -3.69
N GLU A 50 -9.87 -3.50 -4.15
CA GLU A 50 -8.70 -2.71 -3.80
C GLU A 50 -8.79 -1.32 -4.45
N THR A 51 -9.23 -1.25 -5.70
CA THR A 51 -9.43 0.00 -6.43
C THR A 51 -10.50 0.89 -5.76
N GLU A 52 -11.61 0.31 -5.33
CA GLU A 52 -12.66 1.02 -4.58
C GLU A 52 -12.12 1.58 -3.26
N ALA A 53 -11.36 0.79 -2.51
CA ALA A 53 -10.75 1.23 -1.27
C ALA A 53 -9.72 2.36 -1.49
N MET A 54 -8.96 2.31 -2.59
CA MET A 54 -8.01 3.35 -2.98
C MET A 54 -8.71 4.67 -3.39
N LYS A 55 -9.93 4.59 -3.94
CA LYS A 55 -10.74 5.75 -4.38
C LYS A 55 -11.74 6.25 -3.35
N ALA A 56 -11.94 5.53 -2.25
CA ALA A 56 -12.95 5.83 -1.26
C ALA A 56 -12.79 7.27 -0.70
N LYS A 57 -13.91 7.93 -0.40
CA LYS A 57 -13.88 9.24 0.24
C LYS A 57 -13.12 9.15 1.57
N GLY A 58 -12.05 9.92 1.71
CA GLY A 58 -11.19 9.88 2.91
C GLY A 58 -10.04 8.86 2.84
N ALA A 59 -9.84 8.21 1.69
CA ALA A 59 -8.70 7.35 1.44
C ALA A 59 -7.36 8.07 1.73
N PRO A 60 -6.33 7.34 2.16
CA PRO A 60 -5.00 7.89 2.36
C PRO A 60 -4.41 8.49 1.08
N THR A 61 -3.68 9.59 1.21
CA THR A 61 -2.82 10.16 0.16
C THR A 61 -1.37 9.71 0.27
N VAL A 62 -1.03 8.92 1.30
CA VAL A 62 0.31 8.34 1.51
C VAL A 62 0.16 6.87 1.79
N TRP A 63 0.83 6.04 0.99
CA TRP A 63 0.78 4.59 1.06
C TRP A 63 2.17 4.00 1.25
N PHE A 64 2.29 3.13 2.25
CA PHE A 64 3.43 2.26 2.42
C PHE A 64 3.15 0.92 1.74
N CYS A 65 4.00 0.52 0.81
CA CYS A 65 3.91 -0.76 0.14
C CYS A 65 4.92 -1.71 0.77
N SER A 66 4.46 -2.90 1.17
CA SER A 66 5.32 -3.85 1.88
C SER A 66 6.48 -4.37 1.02
N ASN A 67 6.50 -4.12 -0.29
CA ASN A 67 7.65 -4.33 -1.17
C ASN A 67 7.57 -3.42 -2.41
N ASP A 68 8.68 -3.30 -3.15
CA ASP A 68 8.76 -2.45 -4.34
C ASP A 68 7.87 -2.90 -5.50
N LEU A 69 7.58 -4.20 -5.61
CA LEU A 69 6.67 -4.71 -6.64
C LEU A 69 5.23 -4.21 -6.42
N LEU A 70 4.77 -4.18 -5.16
CA LEU A 70 3.50 -3.58 -4.78
C LEU A 70 3.53 -2.05 -4.95
N ALA A 71 4.67 -1.41 -4.67
CA ALA A 71 4.85 0.03 -4.87
C ALA A 71 4.68 0.42 -6.34
N LEU A 72 5.38 -0.27 -7.25
CA LEU A 72 5.29 -0.04 -8.69
C LEU A 72 3.85 -0.21 -9.20
N LYS A 73 3.13 -1.22 -8.69
CA LYS A 73 1.73 -1.43 -9.06
C LYS A 73 0.83 -0.34 -8.52
N ALA A 74 1.06 0.09 -7.28
CA ALA A 74 0.28 1.15 -6.68
C ALA A 74 0.43 2.43 -7.50
N ILE A 75 1.65 2.75 -7.94
CA ILE A 75 1.93 3.86 -8.85
C ILE A 75 1.10 3.74 -10.14
N ASN A 76 1.18 2.60 -10.83
CA ASN A 76 0.42 2.37 -12.06
C ASN A 76 -1.09 2.48 -11.85
N ALA A 77 -1.59 1.96 -10.72
CA ALA A 77 -3.00 2.03 -10.37
C ALA A 77 -3.44 3.46 -10.10
N PHE A 78 -2.73 4.24 -9.28
CA PHE A 78 -3.09 5.64 -9.04
C PHE A 78 -3.01 6.49 -10.32
N GLN A 79 -2.01 6.25 -11.17
CA GLN A 79 -1.89 6.92 -12.47
C GLN A 79 -3.06 6.58 -13.41
N SER A 80 -3.51 5.32 -13.45
CA SER A 80 -4.69 4.94 -14.25
C SER A 80 -6.00 5.54 -13.73
N MET A 81 -6.02 5.96 -12.45
CA MET A 81 -7.10 6.74 -11.85
C MET A 81 -6.99 8.25 -12.13
N GLY A 82 -5.96 8.68 -12.88
CA GLY A 82 -5.71 10.08 -13.19
C GLY A 82 -4.98 10.86 -12.08
N LEU A 83 -4.45 10.18 -11.07
CA LEU A 83 -3.71 10.80 -9.96
C LEU A 83 -2.21 10.83 -10.26
N ARG A 84 -1.55 11.93 -9.93
CA ARG A 84 -0.12 12.10 -10.09
C ARG A 84 0.61 11.58 -8.85
N VAL A 85 1.73 10.90 -9.09
CA VAL A 85 2.65 10.45 -8.04
C VAL A 85 3.96 11.23 -8.23
N PRO A 86 4.47 11.95 -7.20
CA PRO A 86 3.99 12.00 -5.80
C PRO A 86 2.96 13.10 -5.48
N GLN A 87 2.55 13.93 -6.45
CA GLN A 87 1.85 15.20 -6.17
C GLN A 87 0.46 15.04 -5.54
N ASP A 88 -0.32 14.05 -5.98
CA ASP A 88 -1.66 13.78 -5.47
C ASP A 88 -1.63 12.61 -4.47
N VAL A 89 -0.78 11.62 -4.71
CA VAL A 89 -0.56 10.46 -3.84
C VAL A 89 0.93 10.14 -3.76
N SER A 90 1.45 9.95 -2.54
CA SER A 90 2.84 9.52 -2.29
C SER A 90 2.91 8.02 -1.98
N ILE A 91 3.89 7.34 -2.57
CA ILE A 91 4.12 5.91 -2.41
C ILE A 91 5.51 5.67 -1.83
N ILE A 92 5.61 4.79 -0.85
CA ILE A 92 6.87 4.36 -0.23
C ILE A 92 7.01 2.86 -0.47
N GLY A 93 8.09 2.44 -1.11
CA GLY A 93 8.45 1.03 -1.31
C GLY A 93 9.24 0.43 -0.15
N PHE A 94 9.65 -0.82 -0.32
CA PHE A 94 10.46 -1.55 0.65
C PHE A 94 11.25 -2.64 -0.08
N ASP A 95 12.51 -2.85 0.31
CA ASP A 95 13.53 -3.74 -0.28
C ASP A 95 14.52 -3.10 -1.30
N GLY A 96 14.40 -1.80 -1.60
CA GLY A 96 15.49 -1.01 -2.22
C GLY A 96 15.65 -1.12 -3.74
N MET A 97 14.65 -1.67 -4.45
CA MET A 97 14.47 -1.48 -5.89
C MET A 97 13.69 -0.17 -6.11
N SER A 98 14.35 0.97 -5.85
CA SER A 98 13.82 2.32 -6.08
C SER A 98 14.73 3.10 -6.99
#